data_AF-A0A7S4MRR2-F1
#
_entry.id   AF-A0A7S4MRR2-F1
#
_cell.length_a   1.000
_cell.length_b   1.000
_cell.length_c   1.000
_cell.angle_alpha   90.00
_cell.angle_beta   90.00
_cell.angle_gamma   90.00
#
_symmetry.space_group_name_H-M   'P 1'
#
loop_
_entity.id
_entity.type
_entity.pdbx_description
1 polymer ?
#
loop_
_entity_poly.entity_id
_entity_poly.type
_entity_poly.pdbx_seq_one_letter_code
_entity_poly.pdbx_strand_id
1 'polypeptide(L)'
;TSVRTHGIKETLYCTGGIRVLLPLFRTLDQPIMRGLAYHGADSTLSDSQNELASSVDPNFALQVFALLQNMLKNNSQNQHHMVLAHGFQVIGYLLESINPQCWTTNTLAALEQLAQAVIGCEPLFRQLFIQIYLNFNIWIYTHPEVQKELLDAIIRHVKKNPSYFRSLIGVQRLIDVLRKYYWFAPDSFSQGTKPIVNPATFETLGKRPDHHVIKLIRVSILQLIKLLATDGFTLDETRGFICYLQDCQDSEQGVDVLQMLLSALTTNTRSKSKNETAEWLCALGGLAPFISLLQRSSIMIRIWSLKLIG
;
A
#
# COMPACT_ATOMS: atom_id res chain seq x y z
N THR A 1 -3.51 -51.21 -19.12
CA THR A 1 -4.24 -50.01 -18.68
C THR A 1 -3.23 -49.00 -18.16
N SER A 2 -2.85 -48.02 -18.98
CA SER A 2 -1.94 -46.95 -18.58
C SER A 2 -2.75 -45.91 -17.80
N VAL A 3 -2.44 -45.76 -16.51
CA VAL A 3 -2.95 -44.65 -15.70
C VAL A 3 -2.22 -43.39 -16.17
N ARG A 4 -2.91 -42.56 -16.96
CA ARG A 4 -2.43 -41.20 -17.27
C ARG A 4 -2.45 -40.43 -15.96
N THR A 5 -1.29 -40.05 -15.46
CA THR A 5 -1.17 -39.01 -14.45
C THR A 5 -1.63 -37.70 -15.06
N HIS A 6 -2.91 -37.36 -14.83
CA HIS A 6 -3.43 -36.04 -15.15
C HIS A 6 -2.56 -35.00 -14.44
N GLY A 7 -1.92 -34.12 -15.21
CA GLY A 7 -1.09 -33.08 -14.64
C GLY A 7 -1.93 -32.18 -13.73
N ILE A 8 -1.34 -31.65 -12.66
CA ILE A 8 -2.00 -30.71 -11.72
C ILE A 8 -2.73 -29.58 -12.47
N LYS A 9 -2.17 -29.16 -13.62
CA LYS A 9 -2.77 -28.17 -14.53
C LYS A 9 -4.14 -28.61 -15.08
N GLU A 10 -4.29 -29.85 -15.53
CA GLU A 10 -5.55 -30.41 -16.05
C GLU A 10 -6.58 -30.58 -14.94
N THR A 11 -6.17 -31.11 -13.79
CA THR A 11 -7.05 -31.23 -12.60
C THR A 11 -7.57 -29.87 -12.15
N LEU A 12 -6.71 -28.84 -12.16
CA LEU A 12 -7.09 -27.48 -11.77
C LEU A 12 -8.02 -26.81 -12.80
N TYR A 13 -7.81 -27.06 -14.09
CA TYR A 13 -8.75 -26.61 -15.12
C TYR A 13 -10.14 -27.23 -14.94
N CYS A 14 -10.22 -28.51 -14.57
CA CYS A 14 -11.48 -29.19 -14.33
C CYS A 14 -12.20 -28.76 -13.04
N THR A 15 -11.54 -28.13 -12.08
CA THR A 15 -12.12 -27.75 -10.77
C THR A 15 -12.45 -26.25 -10.63
N GLY A 16 -12.28 -25.44 -11.68
CA GLY A 16 -12.60 -24.00 -11.66
C GLY A 16 -11.43 -23.07 -12.02
N GLY A 17 -10.29 -23.62 -12.43
CA GLY A 17 -9.12 -22.89 -12.91
C GLY A 17 -8.42 -22.10 -11.81
N ILE A 18 -7.75 -21.01 -12.19
CA ILE A 18 -6.99 -20.14 -11.27
C ILE A 18 -7.84 -19.52 -10.14
N ARG A 19 -9.16 -19.45 -10.30
CA ARG A 19 -10.09 -18.93 -9.29
C ARG A 19 -10.13 -19.77 -8.00
N VAL A 20 -9.76 -21.05 -8.10
CA VAL A 20 -9.67 -21.97 -6.95
C VAL A 20 -8.65 -21.49 -5.91
N LEU A 21 -7.68 -20.63 -6.29
CA LEU A 21 -6.73 -20.06 -5.34
C LEU A 21 -7.28 -18.90 -4.51
N LEU A 22 -8.34 -18.22 -4.95
CA LEU A 22 -8.82 -17.00 -4.28
C LEU A 22 -9.19 -17.25 -2.80
N PRO A 23 -9.90 -18.34 -2.44
CA PRO A 23 -10.23 -18.62 -1.03
C PRO A 23 -8.99 -18.84 -0.14
N LEU A 24 -7.84 -19.26 -0.69
CA LEU A 24 -6.61 -19.47 0.10
C LEU A 24 -6.10 -18.17 0.73
N PHE A 25 -6.40 -17.02 0.13
CA PHE A 25 -6.02 -15.73 0.72
C PHE A 25 -6.77 -15.41 2.00
N ARG A 26 -7.95 -16.04 2.24
CA ARG A 26 -8.68 -15.91 3.50
C ARG A 26 -8.11 -16.79 4.62
N THR A 27 -7.29 -17.78 4.28
CA THR A 27 -6.76 -18.75 5.24
C THR A 27 -5.31 -18.46 5.63
N LEU A 28 -4.75 -17.32 5.21
CA LEU A 28 -3.34 -16.99 5.43
C LEU A 28 -2.96 -16.81 6.90
N ASP A 29 -3.93 -16.41 7.72
CA ASP A 29 -3.80 -16.16 9.15
C ASP A 29 -4.42 -17.27 10.00
N GLN A 30 -4.94 -18.34 9.38
CA GLN A 30 -5.45 -19.48 10.13
C GLN A 30 -4.27 -20.20 10.79
N PRO A 31 -4.37 -20.50 12.09
CA PRO A 31 -3.32 -21.25 12.77
C PRO A 31 -3.21 -22.62 12.09
N ILE A 32 -2.02 -22.92 11.57
CA ILE A 32 -1.74 -24.25 11.08
C ILE A 32 -1.79 -25.15 12.31
N MET A 33 -2.81 -26.00 12.40
CA MET A 33 -2.75 -27.16 13.26
C MET A 33 -1.59 -27.98 12.72
N ARG A 34 -0.37 -27.78 13.24
CA ARG A 34 0.78 -28.62 12.95
C ARG A 34 0.37 -29.99 13.47
N GLY A 35 -0.24 -30.77 12.57
CA GLY A 35 -0.66 -32.12 12.84
C GLY A 35 0.54 -32.82 13.44
N LEU A 36 0.31 -33.37 14.63
CA LEU A 36 1.13 -34.39 15.29
C LEU A 36 2.27 -34.81 14.38
N ALA A 37 3.44 -34.18 14.56
CA ALA A 37 4.65 -34.74 14.03
C ALA A 37 4.60 -36.21 14.43
N TYR A 38 4.74 -37.10 13.44
CA TYR A 38 4.77 -38.53 13.62
C TYR A 38 5.94 -38.80 14.58
N HIS A 39 5.67 -38.71 15.88
CA HIS A 39 6.59 -39.15 16.91
C HIS A 39 6.57 -40.66 16.74
N GLY A 40 7.60 -41.15 16.04
CA GLY A 40 8.00 -42.53 16.14
C GLY A 40 7.98 -42.90 17.62
N ALA A 41 7.28 -43.99 17.92
CA ALA A 41 7.17 -44.53 19.26
C ALA A 41 8.56 -44.65 19.87
N ASP A 42 8.84 -43.77 20.85
CA ASP A 42 9.75 -43.96 21.98
C ASP A 42 10.32 -42.60 22.41
N SER A 43 9.66 -41.94 23.36
CA SER A 43 10.34 -41.21 24.43
C SER A 43 9.32 -40.65 25.43
N THR A 44 9.33 -41.30 26.59
CA THR A 44 8.91 -40.87 27.93
C THR A 44 8.67 -39.37 28.13
N LEU A 45 7.42 -39.07 28.50
CA LEU A 45 6.95 -38.02 29.43
C LEU A 45 8.03 -37.05 29.95
N SER A 46 8.02 -35.84 29.40
CA SER A 46 8.35 -34.64 30.17
C SER A 46 7.30 -33.58 29.87
N ASP A 47 6.62 -33.13 30.93
CA ASP A 47 5.64 -32.06 30.96
C ASP A 47 6.26 -30.74 30.48
N SER A 48 6.33 -30.59 29.16
CA SER A 48 6.41 -29.29 28.51
C SER A 48 5.12 -29.10 27.74
N GLN A 49 4.10 -28.66 28.47
CA GLN A 49 3.03 -27.84 27.91
C GLN A 49 3.65 -26.54 27.36
N ASN A 50 4.44 -26.66 26.30
CA ASN A 50 4.81 -25.53 25.47
C ASN A 50 3.56 -25.22 24.67
N GLU A 51 2.80 -24.26 25.20
CA GLU A 51 1.89 -23.36 24.50
C GLU A 51 1.78 -23.70 23.01
N LEU A 52 0.62 -24.26 22.62
CA LEU A 52 0.13 -24.17 21.25
C LEU A 52 -0.02 -22.68 20.94
N ALA A 53 1.09 -21.99 20.72
CA ALA A 53 1.12 -20.64 20.20
C ALA A 53 0.50 -20.76 18.82
N SER A 54 -0.76 -20.34 18.74
CA SER A 54 -1.51 -20.13 17.51
C SER A 54 -0.86 -19.00 16.73
N SER A 55 0.38 -19.21 16.30
CA SER A 55 1.16 -18.26 15.54
C SER A 55 0.85 -18.44 14.06
N VAL A 56 0.63 -17.32 13.39
CA VAL A 56 0.54 -17.26 11.94
C VAL A 56 1.86 -17.75 11.36
N ASP A 57 1.81 -18.60 10.32
CA ASP A 57 3.01 -19.01 9.58
C ASP A 57 3.24 -18.08 8.38
N PRO A 58 4.21 -17.15 8.43
CA PRO A 58 4.47 -16.24 7.32
C PRO A 58 4.95 -16.97 6.06
N ASN A 59 5.45 -18.21 6.18
CA ASN A 59 5.86 -19.00 5.03
C ASN A 59 4.66 -19.45 4.20
N PHE A 60 3.48 -19.61 4.81
CA PHE A 60 2.29 -20.00 4.07
C PHE A 60 1.84 -18.88 3.12
N ALA A 61 1.80 -17.62 3.60
CA ALA A 61 1.55 -16.46 2.74
C ALA A 61 2.55 -16.39 1.58
N LEU A 62 3.84 -16.60 1.86
CA LEU A 62 4.89 -16.64 0.84
C LEU A 62 4.61 -17.71 -0.24
N GLN A 63 4.27 -18.94 0.18
CA GLN A 63 3.94 -20.05 -0.72
C GLN A 63 2.70 -19.77 -1.57
N VAL A 64 1.67 -19.16 -0.99
CA VAL A 64 0.44 -18.80 -1.72
C VAL A 64 0.72 -17.74 -2.79
N PHE A 65 1.50 -16.70 -2.48
CA PHE A 65 1.92 -15.72 -3.48
C PHE A 65 2.80 -16.34 -4.57
N ALA A 66 3.74 -17.21 -4.21
CA ALA A 66 4.59 -17.92 -5.16
C ALA A 66 3.79 -18.87 -6.08
N LEU A 67 2.79 -19.56 -5.54
CA LEU A 67 1.87 -20.40 -6.31
C LEU A 67 1.09 -19.57 -7.33
N LEU A 68 0.51 -18.44 -6.89
CA LEU A 68 -0.21 -17.53 -7.78
C LEU A 68 0.71 -16.98 -8.88
N GLN A 69 1.95 -16.61 -8.53
CA GLN A 69 2.97 -16.18 -9.48
C GLN A 69 3.25 -17.26 -10.53
N ASN A 70 3.54 -18.49 -10.11
CA ASN A 70 3.84 -19.61 -11.01
C ASN A 70 2.67 -19.92 -11.95
N MET A 71 1.43 -19.75 -11.48
CA MET A 71 0.25 -19.94 -12.30
C MET A 71 0.02 -18.86 -13.34
N LEU A 72 0.44 -17.63 -13.07
CA LEU A 72 0.25 -16.47 -13.96
C LEU A 72 1.43 -16.24 -14.91
N LYS A 73 2.64 -16.62 -14.50
CA LYS A 73 3.85 -16.43 -15.28
C LYS A 73 3.76 -17.19 -16.60
N ASN A 74 3.92 -16.47 -17.71
CA ASN A 74 3.89 -17.01 -19.07
C ASN A 74 2.62 -17.82 -19.40
N ASN A 75 1.49 -17.51 -18.77
CA ASN A 75 0.24 -18.22 -18.98
C ASN A 75 -0.91 -17.23 -19.26
N SER A 76 -1.08 -16.87 -20.54
CA SER A 76 -2.09 -15.90 -20.99
C SER A 76 -3.52 -16.33 -20.68
N GLN A 77 -3.82 -17.64 -20.71
CA GLN A 77 -5.14 -18.16 -20.36
C GLN A 77 -5.46 -17.91 -18.88
N ASN A 78 -4.54 -18.25 -17.98
CA ASN A 78 -4.71 -17.98 -16.55
C ASN A 78 -4.77 -16.49 -16.26
N GLN A 79 -3.97 -15.68 -16.95
CA GLN A 79 -4.04 -14.23 -16.83
C GLN A 79 -5.43 -13.70 -17.24
N HIS A 80 -5.93 -14.13 -18.40
CA HIS A 80 -7.26 -13.76 -18.87
C HIS A 80 -8.37 -14.16 -17.89
N HIS A 81 -8.33 -15.39 -17.36
CA HIS A 81 -9.29 -15.84 -16.36
C HIS A 81 -9.24 -15.03 -15.06
N MET A 82 -8.06 -14.59 -14.62
CA MET A 82 -7.91 -13.71 -13.46
C MET A 82 -8.50 -12.32 -13.72
N VAL A 83 -8.34 -11.77 -14.93
CA VAL A 83 -8.97 -10.49 -15.32
C VAL A 83 -10.48 -10.61 -15.23
N LEU A 84 -11.07 -11.64 -15.87
CA LEU A 84 -12.51 -11.87 -15.85
C LEU A 84 -13.06 -12.16 -14.45
N ALA A 85 -12.22 -12.64 -13.54
CA ALA A 85 -12.61 -12.92 -12.16
C ALA A 85 -12.51 -11.70 -11.24
N HIS A 86 -11.98 -10.57 -11.72
CA HIS A 86 -11.51 -9.48 -10.86
C HIS A 86 -10.59 -10.01 -9.73
N GLY A 87 -9.71 -10.96 -10.08
CA GLY A 87 -9.04 -11.80 -9.09
C GLY A 87 -8.21 -11.00 -8.08
N PHE A 88 -7.48 -9.97 -8.53
CA PHE A 88 -6.71 -9.12 -7.61
C PHE A 88 -7.58 -8.21 -6.75
N GLN A 89 -8.80 -7.84 -7.20
CA GLN A 89 -9.75 -7.13 -6.37
C GLN A 89 -10.27 -8.02 -5.24
N VAL A 90 -10.62 -9.27 -5.56
CA VAL A 90 -11.01 -10.26 -4.54
C VAL A 90 -9.87 -10.51 -3.56
N ILE A 91 -8.64 -10.72 -4.06
CA ILE A 91 -7.46 -10.90 -3.20
C ILE A 91 -7.25 -9.68 -2.31
N GLY A 92 -7.27 -8.47 -2.86
CA GLY A 92 -7.11 -7.23 -2.10
C GLY A 92 -8.13 -7.12 -0.97
N TYR A 93 -9.41 -7.40 -1.24
CA TYR A 93 -10.46 -7.42 -0.22
C TYR A 93 -10.21 -8.47 0.88
N LEU A 94 -9.80 -9.68 0.51
CA LEU A 94 -9.51 -10.73 1.49
C LEU A 94 -8.32 -10.36 2.39
N LEU A 95 -7.29 -9.74 1.82
CA LEU A 95 -6.09 -9.29 2.52
C LEU A 95 -6.33 -8.13 3.49
N GLU A 96 -7.43 -7.38 3.38
CA GLU A 96 -7.77 -6.35 4.37
C GLU A 96 -8.17 -6.94 5.73
N SER A 97 -8.55 -8.23 5.75
CA SER A 97 -9.07 -8.89 6.95
C SER A 97 -8.13 -9.89 7.60
N ILE A 98 -6.95 -10.14 7.02
CA ILE A 98 -6.00 -11.10 7.58
C ILE A 98 -5.19 -10.48 8.72
N ASN A 99 -4.65 -11.32 9.60
CA ASN A 99 -3.66 -10.88 10.59
C ASN A 99 -2.49 -10.13 9.90
N PRO A 100 -2.21 -8.86 10.26
CA PRO A 100 -1.13 -8.07 9.67
C PRO A 100 0.27 -8.69 9.80
N GLN A 101 0.46 -9.59 10.77
CA GLN A 101 1.71 -10.33 10.98
C GLN A 101 2.01 -11.35 9.87
N CYS A 102 1.04 -11.67 9.00
CA CYS A 102 1.29 -12.46 7.78
C CYS A 102 2.29 -11.74 6.84
N TRP A 103 2.33 -10.40 6.89
CA TRP A 103 3.18 -9.62 6.01
C TRP A 103 4.60 -9.49 6.56
N THR A 104 5.55 -9.92 5.74
CA THR A 104 6.99 -9.84 5.96
C THR A 104 7.69 -9.30 4.72
N THR A 105 8.95 -8.90 4.86
CA THR A 105 9.81 -8.53 3.71
C THR A 105 9.92 -9.64 2.67
N ASN A 106 9.91 -10.92 3.10
CA ASN A 106 9.87 -12.07 2.20
C ASN A 106 8.57 -12.15 1.39
N THR A 107 7.41 -11.91 2.03
CA THR A 107 6.13 -11.89 1.30
C THR A 107 6.05 -10.74 0.30
N LEU A 108 6.64 -9.58 0.61
CA LEU A 108 6.78 -8.48 -0.34
C LEU A 108 7.70 -8.83 -1.51
N ALA A 109 8.79 -9.56 -1.26
CA ALA A 109 9.64 -10.06 -2.34
C ALA A 109 8.88 -11.01 -3.28
N ALA A 110 8.03 -11.89 -2.76
CA ALA A 110 7.15 -12.72 -3.59
C ALA A 110 6.08 -11.89 -4.33
N LEU A 111 5.52 -10.85 -3.69
CA LEU A 111 4.61 -9.91 -4.34
C LEU A 111 5.30 -9.18 -5.52
N GLU A 112 6.57 -8.79 -5.36
CA GLU A 112 7.37 -8.22 -6.46
C GLU A 112 7.60 -9.23 -7.60
N GLN A 113 7.88 -10.51 -7.28
CA GLN A 113 7.97 -11.56 -8.31
C GLN A 113 6.63 -11.76 -9.04
N LEU A 114 5.51 -11.64 -8.33
CA LEU A 114 4.17 -11.67 -8.90
C LEU A 114 3.92 -10.46 -9.81
N ALA A 115 4.36 -9.26 -9.41
CA ALA A 115 4.30 -8.07 -10.27
C ALA A 115 5.10 -8.26 -11.57
N GLN A 116 6.29 -8.86 -11.50
CA GLN A 116 7.07 -9.21 -12.69
C GLN A 116 6.37 -10.27 -13.56
N ALA A 117 5.67 -11.22 -12.97
CA ALA A 117 4.95 -12.25 -13.72
C ALA A 117 3.75 -11.69 -14.51
N VAL A 118 3.16 -10.59 -14.06
CA VAL A 118 1.99 -9.96 -14.71
C VAL A 118 2.29 -8.65 -15.42
N ILE A 119 3.55 -8.19 -15.45
CA ILE A 119 3.93 -6.89 -16.05
C ILE A 119 3.54 -6.77 -17.53
N GLY A 120 3.52 -7.89 -18.27
CA GLY A 120 3.08 -7.93 -19.66
C GLY A 120 1.55 -7.93 -19.87
N CYS A 121 0.76 -8.04 -18.80
CA CYS A 121 -0.70 -8.04 -18.83
C CYS A 121 -1.23 -6.78 -18.12
N GLU A 122 -1.39 -5.68 -18.86
CA GLU A 122 -1.73 -4.36 -18.30
C GLU A 122 -2.95 -4.38 -17.36
N PRO A 123 -4.09 -5.03 -17.68
CA PRO A 123 -5.23 -5.04 -16.76
C PRO A 123 -4.92 -5.72 -15.43
N LEU A 124 -4.12 -6.79 -15.42
CA LEU A 124 -3.71 -7.46 -14.19
C LEU A 124 -2.69 -6.65 -13.41
N PHE A 125 -1.70 -6.09 -14.09
CA PHE A 125 -0.69 -5.23 -13.46
C PHE A 125 -1.36 -4.02 -12.80
N ARG A 126 -2.27 -3.36 -13.51
CA ARG A 126 -3.13 -2.29 -12.99
C ARG A 126 -3.91 -2.73 -11.76
N GLN A 127 -4.61 -3.86 -11.83
CA GLN A 127 -5.39 -4.37 -10.70
C GLN A 127 -4.49 -4.70 -9.50
N LEU A 128 -3.34 -5.35 -9.71
CA LEU A 128 -2.38 -5.66 -8.65
C LEU A 128 -1.94 -4.41 -7.90
N PHE A 129 -1.61 -3.34 -8.63
CA PHE A 129 -1.21 -2.08 -8.00
C PHE A 129 -2.36 -1.40 -7.25
N ILE A 130 -3.54 -1.28 -7.88
CA ILE A 130 -4.68 -0.59 -7.26
C ILE A 130 -5.18 -1.34 -6.02
N GLN A 131 -5.29 -2.67 -6.11
CA GLN A 131 -6.00 -3.51 -5.16
C GLN A 131 -5.10 -4.03 -4.04
N ILE A 132 -3.79 -4.12 -4.27
CA ILE A 132 -2.82 -4.61 -3.29
C ILE A 132 -1.83 -3.51 -2.91
N TYR A 133 -0.92 -3.10 -3.79
CA TYR A 133 0.15 -2.14 -3.43
C TYR A 133 -0.38 -0.81 -2.88
N LEU A 134 -1.43 -0.26 -3.47
CA LEU A 134 -2.01 1.04 -3.12
C LEU A 134 -3.23 0.93 -2.19
N ASN A 135 -3.48 -0.27 -1.65
CA ASN A 135 -4.53 -0.49 -0.66
C ASN A 135 -3.97 -0.35 0.75
N PHE A 136 -3.92 0.90 1.24
CA PHE A 136 -3.39 1.22 2.56
C PHE A 136 -4.20 0.65 3.74
N ASN A 137 -5.42 0.13 3.53
CA ASN A 137 -6.13 -0.63 4.57
C ASN A 137 -5.35 -1.90 4.96
N ILE A 138 -4.70 -2.55 3.99
CA ILE A 138 -3.86 -3.73 4.22
C ILE A 138 -2.62 -3.33 5.03
N TRP A 139 -1.98 -2.23 4.63
CA TRP A 139 -0.61 -1.92 5.05
C TRP A 139 -0.51 -1.14 6.36
N ILE A 140 -1.52 -0.34 6.72
CA ILE A 140 -1.41 0.59 7.85
C ILE A 140 -1.15 -0.10 9.20
N TYR A 141 -1.48 -1.38 9.32
CA TYR A 141 -1.26 -2.19 10.53
C TYR A 141 -0.06 -3.13 10.47
N THR A 142 0.66 -3.20 9.33
CA THR A 142 1.84 -4.07 9.20
C THR A 142 3.05 -3.46 9.88
N HIS A 143 4.08 -4.28 10.13
CA HIS A 143 5.34 -3.83 10.73
C HIS A 143 5.96 -2.64 9.96
N PRO A 144 6.55 -1.64 10.64
CA PRO A 144 7.18 -0.47 10.00
C PRO A 144 8.14 -0.80 8.85
N GLU A 145 8.94 -1.84 9.02
CA GLU A 145 9.89 -2.29 7.99
C GLU A 145 9.19 -2.76 6.71
N VAL A 146 8.03 -3.42 6.85
CA VAL A 146 7.21 -3.86 5.71
C VAL A 146 6.59 -2.65 5.00
N GLN A 147 6.08 -1.66 5.74
CA GLN A 147 5.54 -0.44 5.13
C GLN A 147 6.61 0.34 4.37
N LYS A 148 7.83 0.39 4.93
CA LYS A 148 8.99 1.01 4.26
C LYS A 148 9.34 0.27 2.96
N GLU A 149 9.52 -1.04 3.01
CA GLU A 149 9.86 -1.85 1.82
C GLU A 149 8.79 -1.76 0.73
N LEU A 150 7.50 -1.73 1.12
CA LEU A 150 6.39 -1.51 0.19
C LEU A 150 6.52 -0.16 -0.53
N LEU A 151 6.72 0.93 0.22
CA LEU A 151 6.85 2.26 -0.36
C LEU A 151 8.09 2.37 -1.25
N ASP A 152 9.21 1.77 -0.85
CA ASP A 152 10.43 1.69 -1.65
C ASP A 152 10.18 0.92 -2.96
N ALA A 153 9.42 -0.18 -2.92
CA ALA A 153 8.99 -0.91 -4.10
C ALA A 153 8.12 -0.04 -5.03
N ILE A 154 7.10 0.64 -4.50
CA ILE A 154 6.25 1.55 -5.30
C ILE A 154 7.11 2.66 -5.93
N ILE A 155 8.04 3.27 -5.17
CA ILE A 155 8.97 4.28 -5.68
C ILE A 155 9.82 3.73 -6.83
N ARG A 156 10.34 2.49 -6.72
CA ARG A 156 11.10 1.84 -7.80
C ARG A 156 10.28 1.72 -9.09
N HIS A 157 9.00 1.36 -8.99
CA HIS A 157 8.11 1.26 -10.16
C HIS A 157 7.75 2.64 -10.73
N VAL A 158 7.42 3.60 -9.88
CA VAL A 158 7.13 4.98 -10.31
C VAL A 158 8.31 5.61 -11.03
N LYS A 159 9.54 5.43 -10.52
CA LYS A 159 10.75 5.94 -11.19
C LYS A 159 10.95 5.38 -12.60
N LYS A 160 10.51 4.14 -12.86
CA LYS A 160 10.62 3.51 -14.19
C LYS A 160 9.60 4.05 -15.18
N ASN A 161 8.40 4.40 -14.73
CA ASN A 161 7.34 4.90 -15.61
C ASN A 161 6.42 5.93 -14.89
N PRO A 162 6.89 7.16 -14.66
CA PRO A 162 6.15 8.16 -13.88
C PRO A 162 4.76 8.49 -14.44
N SER A 163 4.63 8.63 -15.76
CA SER A 163 3.38 9.02 -16.41
C SER A 163 2.30 7.94 -16.29
N TYR A 164 2.68 6.67 -16.46
CA TYR A 164 1.76 5.55 -16.22
C TYR A 164 1.24 5.59 -14.78
N PHE A 165 2.13 5.70 -13.81
CA PHE A 165 1.73 5.72 -12.40
C PHE A 165 0.98 6.99 -12.01
N ARG A 166 1.22 8.14 -12.65
CA ARG A 166 0.43 9.35 -12.39
C ARG A 166 -1.02 9.12 -12.81
N SER A 167 -1.23 8.51 -13.98
CA SER A 167 -2.58 8.14 -14.45
C SER A 167 -3.24 7.06 -13.59
N LEU A 168 -2.45 6.17 -13.00
CA LEU A 168 -2.93 5.04 -12.21
C LEU A 168 -3.28 5.42 -10.77
N ILE A 169 -2.41 6.22 -10.13
CA ILE A 169 -2.49 6.57 -8.71
C ILE A 169 -3.25 7.89 -8.53
N GLY A 170 -2.86 8.92 -9.28
CA GLY A 170 -3.30 10.30 -9.09
C GLY A 170 -2.64 10.97 -7.89
N VAL A 171 -2.26 12.24 -8.02
CA VAL A 171 -1.65 13.02 -6.93
C VAL A 171 -2.63 13.21 -5.77
N GLN A 172 -3.91 13.50 -6.06
CA GLN A 172 -4.95 13.69 -5.03
C GLN A 172 -5.08 12.46 -4.12
N ARG A 173 -5.07 11.24 -4.68
CA ARG A 173 -5.17 10.00 -3.90
C ARG A 173 -4.04 9.88 -2.88
N LEU A 174 -2.81 10.26 -3.23
CA LEU A 174 -1.68 10.19 -2.30
C LEU A 174 -1.78 11.23 -1.18
N ILE A 175 -2.31 12.41 -1.47
CA ILE A 175 -2.63 13.42 -0.46
C ILE A 175 -3.70 12.87 0.50
N ASP A 176 -4.74 12.25 -0.04
CA ASP A 176 -5.82 11.67 0.77
C ASP A 176 -5.31 10.54 1.67
N VAL A 177 -4.33 9.75 1.20
CA VAL A 177 -3.66 8.71 2.00
C VAL A 177 -2.94 9.30 3.22
N LEU A 178 -2.30 10.47 3.08
CA LEU A 178 -1.70 11.17 4.22
C LEU A 178 -2.75 11.44 5.29
N ARG A 179 -3.84 12.15 4.94
CA ARG A 179 -4.93 12.51 5.86
C ARG A 179 -5.65 11.29 6.45
N LYS A 180 -5.89 10.27 5.63
CA LYS A 180 -6.66 9.09 6.00
C LYS A 180 -5.88 8.16 6.93
N TYR A 181 -4.61 7.87 6.64
CA TYR A 181 -3.88 6.82 7.37
C TYR A 181 -2.72 7.35 8.23
N TYR A 182 -2.04 8.38 7.76
CA TYR A 182 -0.78 8.83 8.34
C TYR A 182 -0.91 10.19 9.03
N TRP A 183 -1.94 10.38 9.87
CA TRP A 183 -2.24 11.61 10.65
C TRP A 183 -1.63 11.60 12.08
N PHE A 184 -1.55 12.73 12.77
CA PHE A 184 -1.25 12.83 14.21
C PHE A 184 -2.47 13.31 14.98
N ALA A 185 -3.21 14.25 14.39
CA ALA A 185 -4.52 14.67 14.86
C ALA A 185 -5.59 14.08 13.93
N PRO A 186 -6.44 13.14 14.41
CA PRO A 186 -7.45 12.54 13.56
C PRO A 186 -8.59 13.52 13.27
N ASP A 187 -9.23 13.33 12.12
CA ASP A 187 -10.48 13.97 11.75
C ASP A 187 -11.52 12.93 11.26
N SER A 188 -12.64 13.39 10.69
CA SER A 188 -13.71 12.51 10.20
C SER A 188 -13.29 11.55 9.09
N PHE A 189 -12.17 11.80 8.40
CA PHE A 189 -11.65 10.95 7.33
C PHE A 189 -10.61 9.95 7.83
N SER A 190 -10.08 10.15 9.03
CA SER A 190 -9.02 9.33 9.60
C SER A 190 -9.45 7.88 9.85
N GLN A 191 -8.55 6.96 9.50
CA GLN A 191 -8.63 5.51 9.74
C GLN A 191 -7.45 5.05 10.58
N GLY A 192 -7.49 3.81 11.07
CA GLY A 192 -6.40 3.27 11.90
C GLY A 192 -6.41 3.78 13.34
N THR A 193 -7.55 4.31 13.82
CA THR A 193 -7.68 4.88 15.17
C THR A 193 -7.65 3.82 16.27
N LYS A 194 -8.00 2.57 15.95
CA LYS A 194 -7.99 1.44 16.89
C LYS A 194 -7.03 0.36 16.41
N PRO A 195 -6.31 -0.33 17.31
CA PRO A 195 -5.53 -1.50 16.95
C PRO A 195 -6.43 -2.66 16.51
N ILE A 196 -5.87 -3.57 15.72
CA ILE A 196 -6.44 -4.89 15.46
C ILE A 196 -6.08 -5.79 16.62
N VAL A 197 -7.08 -6.39 17.24
CA VAL A 197 -6.93 -7.23 18.43
C VAL A 197 -7.54 -8.59 18.16
N ASN A 198 -6.87 -9.65 18.59
CA ASN A 198 -7.42 -11.00 18.54
C ASN A 198 -8.58 -11.09 19.55
N PRO A 199 -9.80 -11.44 19.12
CA PRO A 199 -10.97 -11.45 20.02
C PRO A 199 -10.91 -12.55 21.08
N ALA A 200 -10.13 -13.61 20.86
CA ALA A 200 -10.00 -14.72 21.81
C ALA A 200 -8.87 -14.50 22.81
N THR A 201 -7.71 -13.99 22.36
CA THR A 201 -6.52 -13.82 23.22
C THR A 201 -6.33 -12.40 23.74
N PHE A 202 -7.07 -11.43 23.21
CA PHE A 202 -6.90 -9.99 23.44
C PHE A 202 -5.51 -9.44 23.07
N GLU A 203 -4.71 -10.22 22.33
CA GLU A 203 -3.42 -9.80 21.82
C GLU A 203 -3.58 -8.75 20.70
N THR A 204 -2.73 -7.71 20.72
CA THR A 204 -2.68 -6.74 19.63
C THR A 204 -1.96 -7.33 18.42
N LEU A 205 -2.70 -7.67 17.38
CA LEU A 205 -2.17 -8.24 16.14
C LEU A 205 -1.53 -7.18 15.23
N GLY A 206 -2.05 -5.95 15.26
CA GLY A 206 -1.52 -4.86 14.47
C GLY A 206 -1.98 -3.51 15.00
N LYS A 207 -1.11 -2.52 14.92
CA LYS A 207 -1.41 -1.14 15.31
C LYS A 207 -0.77 -0.18 14.31
N ARG A 208 -1.32 1.02 14.23
CA ARG A 208 -0.74 2.10 13.44
C ARG A 208 0.69 2.40 13.91
N PRO A 209 1.62 2.80 13.03
CA PRO A 209 2.97 3.13 13.44
C PRO A 209 3.01 4.31 14.41
N ASP A 210 4.12 4.41 15.15
CA ASP A 210 4.38 5.57 16.00
C ASP A 210 4.65 6.85 15.19
N HIS A 211 4.77 7.97 15.90
CA HIS A 211 4.94 9.27 15.26
C HIS A 211 6.22 9.37 14.43
N HIS A 212 7.32 8.75 14.87
CA HIS A 212 8.59 8.81 14.15
C HIS A 212 8.49 8.07 12.81
N VAL A 213 7.94 6.86 12.83
CA VAL A 213 7.73 6.06 11.61
C VAL A 213 6.74 6.74 10.68
N ILE A 214 5.65 7.33 11.20
CA ILE A 214 4.71 8.09 10.38
C ILE A 214 5.42 9.23 9.64
N LYS A 215 6.31 10.00 10.29
CA LYS A 215 7.08 11.06 9.60
C LYS A 215 7.88 10.52 8.43
N LEU A 216 8.56 9.39 8.61
CA LEU A 216 9.33 8.75 7.54
C LEU A 216 8.43 8.31 6.38
N ILE A 217 7.28 7.71 6.68
CA ILE A 217 6.31 7.29 5.66
C ILE A 217 5.75 8.50 4.89
N ARG A 218 5.41 9.59 5.59
CA ARG A 218 4.95 10.83 4.93
C ARG A 218 5.98 11.36 3.96
N VAL A 219 7.26 11.38 4.34
CA VAL A 219 8.36 11.78 3.44
C VAL A 219 8.38 10.91 2.18
N SER A 220 8.25 9.59 2.31
CA SER A 220 8.20 8.68 1.15
C SER A 220 6.97 8.91 0.26
N ILE A 221 5.80 9.20 0.83
CA ILE A 221 4.57 9.50 0.07
C ILE A 221 4.70 10.86 -0.65
N LEU A 222 5.26 11.88 -0.01
CA LEU A 222 5.52 13.18 -0.64
C LEU A 222 6.57 13.06 -1.75
N GLN A 223 7.57 12.19 -1.56
CA GLN A 223 8.52 11.84 -2.62
C GLN A 223 7.82 11.18 -3.80
N LEU A 224 6.89 10.25 -3.56
CA LEU A 224 6.07 9.65 -4.62
C LEU A 224 5.31 10.73 -5.40
N ILE A 225 4.63 11.66 -4.72
CA ILE A 225 3.93 12.78 -5.37
C ILE A 225 4.87 13.58 -6.28
N LYS A 226 6.07 13.94 -5.79
CA LYS A 226 7.07 14.65 -6.59
C LYS A 226 7.54 13.85 -7.81
N LEU A 227 7.68 12.53 -7.67
CA LEU A 227 8.07 11.65 -8.78
C LEU A 227 6.96 11.48 -9.82
N LEU A 228 5.69 11.60 -9.43
CA LEU A 228 4.56 11.57 -10.37
C LEU A 228 4.44 12.88 -11.17
N ALA A 229 4.81 14.01 -10.56
CA ALA A 229 4.66 15.36 -11.11
C ALA A 229 6.02 16.01 -11.46
N THR A 230 6.89 15.28 -12.18
CA THR A 230 8.23 15.78 -12.55
C THR A 230 8.21 16.97 -13.51
N ASP A 231 7.12 17.13 -14.23
CA ASP A 231 6.78 18.24 -15.14
C ASP A 231 5.99 19.36 -14.46
N GLY A 232 5.73 19.25 -13.16
CA GLY A 232 4.92 20.19 -12.38
C GLY A 232 3.50 19.68 -12.13
N PHE A 233 2.77 20.41 -11.29
CA PHE A 233 1.39 20.07 -10.97
C PHE A 233 0.41 20.68 -11.97
N THR A 234 -0.68 19.97 -12.22
CA THR A 234 -1.81 20.49 -13.00
C THR A 234 -2.64 21.47 -12.16
N LEU A 235 -3.56 22.19 -12.81
CA LEU A 235 -4.51 23.08 -12.12
C LEU A 235 -5.33 22.34 -11.05
N ASP A 236 -5.84 21.14 -11.36
CA ASP A 236 -6.69 20.38 -10.44
C ASP A 236 -5.89 19.82 -9.26
N GLU A 237 -4.66 19.35 -9.49
CA GLU A 237 -3.78 18.90 -8.40
C GLU A 237 -3.35 20.07 -7.50
N THR A 238 -3.06 21.24 -8.10
CA THR A 238 -2.76 22.47 -7.36
C THR A 238 -3.94 22.92 -6.50
N ARG A 239 -5.16 22.88 -7.06
CA ARG A 239 -6.40 23.12 -6.30
C ARG A 239 -6.55 22.11 -5.17
N GLY A 240 -6.26 20.84 -5.42
CA GLY A 240 -6.26 19.77 -4.43
C GLY A 240 -5.39 20.09 -3.21
N PHE A 241 -4.16 20.56 -3.41
CA PHE A 241 -3.30 20.99 -2.31
C PHE A 241 -3.88 22.19 -1.53
N ILE A 242 -4.44 23.19 -2.23
CA ILE A 242 -5.05 24.35 -1.57
C ILE A 242 -6.23 23.92 -0.69
N CYS A 243 -7.16 23.14 -1.24
CA CYS A 243 -8.30 22.63 -0.48
C CYS A 243 -7.83 21.78 0.72
N TYR A 244 -6.83 20.93 0.52
CA TYR A 244 -6.24 20.15 1.60
C TYR A 244 -5.72 21.04 2.74
N LEU A 245 -4.99 22.12 2.43
CA LEU A 245 -4.43 23.02 3.44
C LEU A 245 -5.51 23.76 4.23
N GLN A 246 -6.63 24.09 3.58
CA GLN A 246 -7.78 24.74 4.21
C GLN A 246 -8.49 23.79 5.19
N ASP A 247 -8.64 22.52 4.81
CA ASP A 247 -9.45 21.55 5.56
C ASP A 247 -8.67 20.73 6.59
N CYS A 248 -7.37 20.52 6.37
CA CYS A 248 -6.54 19.60 7.16
C CYS A 248 -6.41 20.09 8.60
N GLN A 249 -6.74 19.26 9.59
CA GLN A 249 -6.61 19.62 11.01
C GLN A 249 -5.24 19.30 11.60
N ASP A 250 -4.48 18.41 10.96
CA ASP A 250 -3.12 18.08 11.35
C ASP A 250 -2.13 19.13 10.83
N SER A 251 -1.65 19.97 11.75
CA SER A 251 -0.72 21.03 11.40
C SER A 251 0.63 20.53 10.87
N GLU A 252 1.09 19.34 11.24
CA GLU A 252 2.33 18.80 10.66
C GLU A 252 2.11 18.36 9.21
N GLN A 253 0.96 17.76 8.88
CA GLN A 253 0.62 17.47 7.47
C GLN A 253 0.46 18.74 6.64
N GLY A 254 -0.15 19.78 7.21
CA GLY A 254 -0.22 21.07 6.54
C GLY A 254 1.17 21.63 6.24
N VAL A 255 2.11 21.52 7.18
CA VAL A 255 3.51 21.92 6.95
C VAL A 255 4.15 21.08 5.84
N ASP A 256 3.96 19.76 5.86
CA ASP A 256 4.47 18.84 4.84
C ASP A 256 4.01 19.25 3.42
N VAL A 257 2.72 19.57 3.27
CA VAL A 257 2.13 20.00 1.99
C VAL A 257 2.61 21.41 1.59
N LEU A 258 2.71 22.36 2.52
CA LEU A 258 3.26 23.69 2.25
C LEU A 258 4.71 23.62 1.75
N GLN A 259 5.54 22.77 2.38
CA GLN A 259 6.93 22.55 1.97
C GLN A 259 7.02 21.95 0.56
N MET A 260 6.14 21.01 0.24
CA MET A 260 6.08 20.43 -1.10
C MET A 260 5.67 21.44 -2.16
N LEU A 261 4.65 22.27 -1.90
CA LEU A 261 4.25 23.36 -2.80
C LEU A 261 5.39 24.37 -3.00
N LEU A 262 6.04 24.82 -1.92
CA LEU A 262 7.17 25.75 -2.03
C LEU A 262 8.32 25.12 -2.82
N SER A 263 8.62 23.83 -2.55
CA SER A 263 9.62 23.08 -3.31
C SER A 263 9.26 23.04 -4.79
N ALA A 264 7.99 22.84 -5.16
CA ALA A 264 7.57 22.82 -6.55
C ALA A 264 7.68 24.21 -7.21
N LEU A 265 7.41 25.30 -6.50
CA LEU A 265 7.55 26.66 -7.04
C LEU A 265 9.02 27.09 -7.24
N THR A 266 9.91 26.58 -6.39
CA THR A 266 11.33 26.95 -6.38
C THR A 266 12.21 26.03 -7.22
N THR A 267 11.73 24.83 -7.58
CA THR A 267 12.46 23.95 -8.48
C THR A 267 12.46 24.50 -9.90
N ASN A 268 13.62 25.03 -10.31
CA ASN A 268 13.96 25.26 -11.71
C ASN A 268 13.94 23.90 -12.43
N THR A 269 12.92 23.65 -13.24
CA THR A 269 12.85 22.42 -14.03
C THR A 269 14.03 22.41 -15.01
N ARG A 270 14.90 21.40 -14.90
CA ARG A 270 15.91 21.11 -15.95
C ARG A 270 15.27 20.65 -17.27
N SER A 271 13.95 20.44 -17.28
CA SER A 271 13.14 20.07 -18.43
C SER A 271 12.75 21.31 -19.23
N LYS A 272 12.62 21.16 -20.56
CA LYS A 272 12.08 22.19 -21.46
C LYS A 272 10.61 22.54 -21.18
N SER A 273 9.92 21.76 -20.35
CA SER A 273 8.56 22.04 -19.88
C SER A 273 8.60 23.13 -18.80
N LYS A 274 7.86 24.21 -19.03
CA LYS A 274 7.59 25.21 -18.01
C LYS A 274 6.80 24.55 -16.88
N ASN A 275 7.27 24.69 -15.64
CA ASN A 275 6.49 24.33 -14.48
C ASN A 275 5.42 25.40 -14.28
N GLU A 276 4.17 25.07 -14.59
CA GLU A 276 3.04 26.00 -14.55
C GLU A 276 2.41 26.12 -13.16
N THR A 277 2.96 25.48 -12.13
CA THR A 277 2.41 25.51 -10.75
C THR A 277 2.20 26.95 -10.25
N ALA A 278 3.11 27.87 -10.56
CA ALA A 278 2.97 29.28 -10.20
C ALA A 278 1.81 29.96 -10.95
N GLU A 279 1.63 29.66 -12.23
CA GLU A 279 0.52 30.17 -13.04
C GLU A 279 -0.83 29.63 -12.54
N TRP A 280 -0.87 28.34 -12.16
CA TRP A 280 -2.05 27.73 -11.55
C TRP A 280 -2.39 28.32 -10.18
N LEU A 281 -1.41 28.62 -9.34
CA LEU A 281 -1.66 29.34 -8.08
C LEU A 281 -2.25 30.72 -8.35
N CYS A 282 -1.71 31.49 -9.29
CA CYS A 282 -2.27 32.79 -9.69
C CYS A 282 -3.74 32.65 -10.14
N ALA A 283 -4.04 31.65 -10.98
CA ALA A 283 -5.40 31.37 -11.43
C ALA A 283 -6.36 30.97 -10.29
N LEU A 284 -5.84 30.40 -9.20
CA LEU A 284 -6.60 29.99 -8.01
C LEU A 284 -6.64 31.06 -6.91
N GLY A 285 -6.42 32.33 -7.26
CA GLY A 285 -6.48 33.46 -6.33
C GLY A 285 -5.13 33.87 -5.73
N GLY A 286 -4.03 33.35 -6.29
CA GLY A 286 -2.66 33.71 -5.92
C GLY A 286 -2.35 33.40 -4.47
N LEU A 287 -2.10 34.44 -3.69
CA LEU A 287 -1.70 34.33 -2.28
C LEU A 287 -2.89 34.23 -1.32
N ALA A 288 -4.08 34.61 -1.76
CA ALA A 288 -5.27 34.66 -0.90
C ALA A 288 -5.57 33.34 -0.16
N PRO A 289 -5.43 32.14 -0.77
CA PRO A 289 -5.68 30.88 -0.08
C PRO A 289 -4.75 30.61 1.11
N PHE A 290 -3.56 31.24 1.15
CA PHE A 290 -2.59 31.06 2.23
C PHE A 290 -2.76 32.06 3.37
N ILE A 291 -3.50 33.16 3.17
CA ILE A 291 -3.70 34.19 4.21
C ILE A 291 -4.49 33.62 5.39
N SER A 292 -5.51 32.80 5.14
CA SER A 292 -6.30 32.16 6.21
C SER A 292 -5.44 31.23 7.08
N LEU A 293 -4.38 30.66 6.53
CA LEU A 293 -3.44 29.82 7.27
C LEU A 293 -2.65 30.61 8.33
N LEU A 294 -2.50 31.93 8.15
CA LEU A 294 -1.86 32.81 9.12
C LEU A 294 -2.65 32.94 10.44
N GLN A 295 -3.92 32.56 10.44
CA GLN A 295 -4.78 32.56 11.63
C GLN A 295 -4.72 31.24 12.41
N ARG A 296 -4.00 30.23 11.92
CA ARG A 296 -3.92 28.93 12.60
C ARG A 296 -3.02 28.99 13.84
N SER A 297 -3.37 28.19 14.85
CA SER A 297 -2.63 28.11 16.12
C SER A 297 -1.17 27.69 15.93
N SER A 298 -0.90 26.77 15.00
CA SER A 298 0.45 26.27 14.72
C SER A 298 1.35 27.37 14.15
N ILE A 299 2.44 27.67 14.87
CA ILE A 299 3.45 28.62 14.41
C ILE A 299 4.13 28.17 13.11
N MET A 300 4.34 26.86 12.94
CA MET A 300 5.02 26.33 11.76
C MET A 300 4.16 26.48 10.50
N ILE A 301 2.85 26.29 10.60
CA ILE A 301 1.93 26.60 9.49
C ILE A 301 2.11 28.06 9.07
N ARG A 302 2.04 28.99 10.03
CA ARG A 302 2.17 30.43 9.75
C ARG A 302 3.50 30.77 9.09
N ILE A 303 4.61 30.23 9.60
CA ILE A 303 5.95 30.43 9.01
C ILE A 303 6.01 29.91 7.57
N TRP A 304 5.52 28.70 7.31
CA TRP A 304 5.59 28.11 5.97
C TRP A 304 4.61 28.77 4.99
N SER A 305 3.47 29.25 5.45
CA SER A 305 2.57 30.08 4.65
C SER A 305 3.22 31.42 4.28
N LEU A 306 3.91 32.09 5.21
CA LEU A 306 4.65 33.32 4.91
C LEU A 306 5.76 33.10 3.87
N LYS A 307 6.49 31.99 3.96
CA LYS A 307 7.50 31.64 2.94
C LYS A 307 6.94 31.46 1.53
N LEU A 308 5.67 31.06 1.40
CA LEU A 308 4.98 31.01 0.10
C LEU A 308 4.50 32.38 -0.37
N ILE A 309 4.11 33.24 0.57
CA ILE A 309 3.63 34.60 0.30
C ILE A 309 4.77 35.51 -0.17
N GLY A 310 5.99 35.34 0.37
CA GLY A 310 7.14 36.19 0.11
C GLY A 310 7.42 37.13 1.28
#